data_AF-A0A952AII8-F1
#
_entry.id   AF-A0A952AII8-F1
#
_cell.length_a   1.000
_cell.length_b   1.000
_cell.length_c   1.000
_cell.angle_alpha   90.00
_cell.angle_beta   90.00
_cell.angle_gamma   90.00
#
_symmetry.space_group_name_H-M   'P 1'
#
loop_
_entity.id
_entity.type
_entity.pdbx_description
1 polymer ?
#
loop_
_entity_poly.entity_id
_entity_poly.type
_entity_poly.pdbx_seq_one_letter_code
_entity_poly.pdbx_strand_id
1 'polypeptide(L)'
;MKTFLNNLKTVFASSQEHPVEFIKIRFLVISGIIGSLLLITYAIINFAIADYPAAVMELIMGLMMLAAVIISVGTMKLGLASALGLFPVVFMTMHNFNSGGFFDTGLLWCYILPPVSIFLVGTQISTVIHVLFLLFTLLLRTLANTGQVNFIYGDFEYLMFVLTYTTVFLLTALFETAWQQSNSALIVKGLLLGEKNLELERTIDTLTKTKGELSASVGRYESANKLLTEANQKVIEREKKMVELKRKLQSN
;
A
#
# COMPACT_ATOMS: atom_id res chain seq x y z
N MET A 1 12.15 -21.76 8.74
CA MET A 1 12.53 -20.65 9.65
C MET A 1 13.22 -19.48 8.94
N LYS A 2 14.31 -19.69 8.17
CA LYS A 2 14.98 -18.59 7.42
C LYS A 2 14.06 -17.84 6.45
N THR A 3 13.25 -18.57 5.66
CA THR A 3 12.27 -17.98 4.72
C THR A 3 11.22 -17.15 5.45
N PHE A 4 10.70 -17.64 6.57
CA PHE A 4 9.71 -16.93 7.38
C PHE A 4 10.27 -15.61 7.94
N LEU A 5 11.48 -15.62 8.49
CA LEU A 5 12.13 -14.42 9.01
C LEU A 5 12.44 -13.41 7.90
N ASN A 6 12.82 -13.88 6.71
CA ASN A 6 12.99 -13.01 5.55
C ASN A 6 11.67 -12.39 5.11
N ASN A 7 10.61 -13.18 5.00
CA ASN A 7 9.28 -12.68 4.65
C ASN A 7 8.75 -11.68 5.68
N LEU A 8 8.97 -11.94 6.98
CA LEU A 8 8.61 -11.01 8.04
C LEU A 8 9.35 -9.67 7.87
N LYS A 9 10.66 -9.71 7.58
CA LYS A 9 11.42 -8.50 7.26
C LYS A 9 10.84 -7.79 6.03
N THR A 10 10.45 -8.52 4.99
CA THR A 10 9.83 -7.94 3.79
C THR A 10 8.47 -7.29 4.08
N VAL A 11 7.64 -7.90 4.92
CA VAL A 11 6.33 -7.34 5.32
C VAL A 11 6.52 -5.98 6.02
N PHE A 12 7.56 -5.82 6.83
CA PHE A 12 7.84 -4.59 7.57
C PHE A 12 8.84 -3.64 6.89
N ALA A 13 9.54 -4.09 5.85
CA ALA A 13 10.40 -3.23 5.07
C ALA A 13 9.54 -2.16 4.36
N SER A 14 9.92 -0.91 4.56
CA SER A 14 9.38 0.26 3.87
C SER A 14 9.84 0.22 2.40
N SER A 15 9.25 -0.66 1.59
CA SER A 15 9.49 -0.67 0.15
C SER A 15 8.40 0.14 -0.54
N GLN A 16 8.81 1.18 -1.27
CA GLN A 16 7.96 1.98 -2.15
C GLN A 16 7.41 1.19 -3.36
N GLU A 17 7.77 -0.08 -3.51
CA GLU A 17 7.54 -0.86 -4.74
C GLU A 17 6.37 -1.85 -4.66
N HIS A 18 5.65 -1.94 -3.53
CA HIS A 18 4.71 -3.05 -3.33
C HIS A 18 3.22 -2.68 -3.34
N PRO A 19 2.42 -3.38 -4.19
CA PRO A 19 1.00 -3.12 -4.43
C PRO A 19 0.21 -3.49 -3.18
N VAL A 20 -0.88 -2.77 -2.93
CA VAL A 20 -1.93 -2.90 -1.88
C VAL A 20 -1.95 -4.20 -1.03
N GLU A 21 -1.75 -5.39 -1.61
CA GLU A 21 -1.67 -6.67 -0.90
C GLU A 21 -0.71 -6.69 0.29
N PHE A 22 0.47 -6.06 0.19
CA PHE A 22 1.44 -6.04 1.30
C PHE A 22 0.94 -5.23 2.50
N ILE A 23 0.20 -4.15 2.24
CA ILE A 23 -0.44 -3.34 3.29
C ILE A 23 -1.50 -4.20 4.00
N LYS A 24 -2.26 -4.98 3.22
CA LYS A 24 -3.27 -5.89 3.76
C LYS A 24 -2.66 -7.02 4.61
N ILE A 25 -1.56 -7.61 4.14
CA ILE A 25 -0.78 -8.61 4.90
C ILE A 25 -0.25 -7.99 6.19
N ARG A 26 0.34 -6.80 6.13
CA ARG A 26 0.89 -6.11 7.31
C ARG A 26 -0.19 -5.85 8.37
N PHE A 27 -1.33 -5.34 7.94
CA PHE A 27 -2.47 -5.14 8.84
C PHE A 27 -2.90 -6.46 9.47
N LEU A 28 -3.10 -7.52 8.68
CA LEU A 28 -3.49 -8.85 9.17
C LEU A 28 -2.48 -9.40 10.18
N VAL A 29 -1.18 -9.20 9.96
CA VAL A 29 -0.12 -9.60 10.89
C VAL A 29 -0.22 -8.84 12.20
N ILE A 30 -0.33 -7.51 12.15
CA ILE A 30 -0.41 -6.67 13.36
C ILE A 30 -1.70 -6.97 14.14
N SER A 31 -2.85 -6.91 13.48
CA SER A 31 -4.15 -7.16 14.12
C SER A 31 -4.27 -8.61 14.57
N GLY A 32 -3.72 -9.55 13.80
CA GLY A 32 -3.69 -10.98 14.12
C GLY A 32 -2.89 -11.27 15.38
N ILE A 33 -1.69 -10.68 15.51
CA ILE A 33 -0.87 -10.80 16.72
C ILE A 33 -1.62 -10.22 17.93
N ILE A 34 -2.10 -8.98 17.82
CA ILE A 34 -2.81 -8.32 18.93
C ILE A 34 -4.05 -9.13 19.35
N GLY A 35 -4.90 -9.52 18.40
CA GLY A 35 -6.11 -10.26 18.73
C GLY A 35 -5.84 -11.67 19.22
N SER A 36 -4.82 -12.37 18.70
CA SER A 36 -4.42 -13.69 19.23
C SER A 36 -3.95 -13.59 20.68
N LEU A 37 -3.14 -12.57 21.02
CA LEU A 37 -2.68 -12.33 22.39
C LEU A 37 -3.84 -12.02 23.34
N LEU A 38 -4.77 -11.15 22.91
CA LEU A 38 -5.96 -10.82 23.70
C LEU A 38 -6.85 -12.04 23.93
N LEU A 39 -7.21 -12.78 22.87
CA LEU A 39 -8.09 -13.95 22.97
C LEU A 39 -7.48 -15.07 23.81
N ILE A 40 -6.17 -15.33 23.67
CA ILE A 40 -5.48 -16.34 24.50
C ILE A 40 -5.47 -15.89 25.97
N THR A 41 -5.29 -14.60 26.23
CA THR A 41 -5.31 -14.05 27.60
C THR A 41 -6.71 -14.17 28.20
N TYR A 42 -7.76 -13.81 27.45
CA TYR A 42 -9.14 -14.01 27.90
C TYR A 42 -9.47 -15.48 28.13
N ALA A 43 -8.99 -16.39 27.27
CA ALA A 43 -9.17 -17.81 27.48
C ALA A 43 -8.57 -18.28 28.81
N ILE A 44 -7.37 -17.81 29.16
CA ILE A 44 -6.74 -18.11 30.46
C ILE A 44 -7.57 -17.56 31.63
N ILE A 45 -8.08 -16.33 31.50
CA ILE A 45 -8.95 -15.72 32.52
C ILE A 45 -10.24 -16.54 32.68
N ASN A 46 -10.88 -16.93 31.59
CA ASN A 46 -12.12 -17.70 31.58
C ASN A 46 -11.92 -19.12 32.12
N PHE A 47 -10.77 -19.76 31.86
CA PHE A 47 -10.38 -21.00 32.54
C PHE A 47 -10.27 -20.82 34.06
N ALA A 48 -9.74 -19.68 34.53
CA ALA A 48 -9.56 -19.40 35.95
C ALA A 48 -10.89 -19.15 36.69
N ILE A 49 -11.89 -18.56 36.02
CA ILE A 49 -13.24 -18.37 36.58
C ILE A 49 -14.21 -19.54 36.30
N ALA A 50 -13.70 -20.65 35.76
CA ALA A 50 -14.45 -21.86 35.41
C ALA A 50 -15.54 -21.68 34.32
N ASP A 51 -15.43 -20.66 33.47
CA ASP A 51 -16.25 -20.52 32.27
C ASP A 51 -15.58 -21.24 31.08
N TYR A 52 -15.64 -22.57 31.12
CA TYR A 52 -15.00 -23.43 30.11
C TYR A 52 -15.51 -23.21 28.67
N PRO A 53 -16.82 -23.02 28.43
CA PRO A 53 -17.32 -22.77 27.07
C PRO A 53 -16.69 -21.52 26.44
N ALA A 54 -16.67 -20.39 27.17
CA ALA A 54 -16.04 -19.16 26.68
C ALA A 54 -14.53 -19.35 26.48
N ALA A 55 -13.85 -19.99 27.44
CA ALA A 55 -12.42 -20.21 27.38
C ALA A 55 -11.98 -21.03 26.17
N VAL A 56 -12.68 -22.14 25.88
CA VAL A 56 -12.38 -23.00 24.72
C VAL A 56 -12.63 -22.25 23.41
N MET A 57 -13.75 -21.53 23.33
CA MET A 57 -14.10 -20.73 22.16
C MET A 57 -13.02 -19.68 21.86
N GLU A 58 -12.64 -18.87 22.85
CA GLU A 58 -11.62 -17.83 22.70
C GLU A 58 -10.25 -18.41 22.36
N LEU A 59 -9.89 -19.56 22.95
CA LEU A 59 -8.64 -20.25 22.62
C LEU A 59 -8.62 -20.69 21.15
N ILE A 60 -9.71 -21.30 20.65
CA ILE A 60 -9.80 -21.70 19.24
C ILE A 60 -9.71 -20.47 18.34
N MET A 61 -10.44 -19.40 18.63
CA MET A 61 -10.41 -18.16 17.84
C MET A 61 -9.02 -17.52 17.85
N GLY A 62 -8.33 -17.49 19.00
CA GLY A 62 -6.97 -16.98 19.13
C GLY A 62 -5.95 -17.79 18.35
N LEU A 63 -6.06 -19.13 18.39
CA LEU A 63 -5.21 -20.03 17.60
C LEU A 63 -5.48 -19.90 16.09
N MET A 64 -6.73 -19.69 15.68
CA MET A 64 -7.06 -19.42 14.27
C MET A 64 -6.45 -18.10 13.79
N MET A 65 -6.50 -17.03 14.60
CA MET A 65 -5.83 -15.76 14.27
C MET A 65 -4.31 -15.95 14.16
N LEU A 66 -3.70 -16.71 15.08
CA LEU A 66 -2.27 -17.00 15.01
C LEU A 66 -1.91 -17.80 13.75
N ALA A 67 -2.74 -18.78 13.37
CA ALA A 67 -2.58 -19.53 12.14
C ALA A 67 -2.69 -18.62 10.90
N ALA A 68 -3.62 -17.66 10.90
CA ALA A 68 -3.75 -16.66 9.83
C ALA A 68 -2.46 -15.82 9.68
N VAL A 69 -1.82 -15.42 10.79
CA VAL A 69 -0.53 -14.72 10.78
C VAL A 69 0.58 -15.61 10.21
N ILE A 70 0.67 -16.86 10.67
CA ILE A 70 1.70 -17.80 10.20
C ILE A 70 1.56 -18.05 8.68
N ILE A 71 0.32 -18.23 8.20
CA ILE A 71 0.03 -18.46 6.78
C ILE A 71 0.31 -17.20 5.96
N SER A 72 -0.08 -16.01 6.44
CA SER A 72 0.11 -14.77 5.69
C SER A 72 1.60 -14.45 5.51
N VAL A 73 2.42 -14.59 6.56
CA VAL A 73 3.88 -14.39 6.49
C VAL A 73 4.56 -15.54 5.73
N GLY A 74 4.09 -16.78 5.89
CA GLY A 74 4.68 -17.94 5.23
C GLY A 74 4.45 -17.96 3.71
N THR A 75 3.25 -17.58 3.26
CA THR A 75 2.86 -17.69 1.84
C THR A 75 2.94 -16.37 1.08
N MET A 76 2.95 -15.22 1.79
CA MET A 76 2.83 -13.88 1.21
C MET A 76 1.59 -13.72 0.32
N LYS A 77 0.54 -14.50 0.58
CA LYS A 77 -0.74 -14.48 -0.15
C LYS A 77 -1.88 -14.20 0.81
N LEU A 78 -2.78 -13.31 0.39
CA LEU A 78 -3.87 -12.86 1.25
C LEU A 78 -5.06 -13.84 1.30
N GLY A 79 -5.29 -14.65 0.26
CA GLY A 79 -6.52 -15.44 0.09
C GLY A 79 -7.01 -16.21 1.33
N LEU A 80 -6.39 -17.36 1.63
CA LEU A 80 -6.79 -18.18 2.79
C LEU A 80 -6.53 -17.48 4.13
N ALA A 81 -5.46 -16.67 4.20
CA ALA A 81 -5.08 -15.97 5.42
C ALA A 81 -6.13 -14.95 5.86
N SER A 82 -6.71 -14.19 4.93
CA SER A 82 -7.81 -13.26 5.20
C SER A 82 -9.05 -13.98 5.69
N ALA A 83 -9.40 -15.13 5.10
CA ALA A 83 -10.56 -15.91 5.55
C ALA A 83 -10.38 -16.41 6.99
N LEU A 84 -9.21 -16.97 7.30
CA LEU A 84 -8.87 -17.45 8.65
C LEU A 84 -8.75 -16.33 9.67
N GLY A 85 -8.30 -15.14 9.27
CA GLY A 85 -8.24 -13.98 10.15
C GLY A 85 -9.59 -13.31 10.38
N LEU A 86 -10.46 -13.31 9.37
CA LEU A 86 -11.77 -12.68 9.43
C LEU A 86 -12.81 -13.54 10.16
N PHE A 87 -12.71 -14.87 10.07
CA PHE A 87 -13.65 -15.77 10.72
C PHE A 87 -13.74 -15.54 12.25
N PRO A 88 -12.62 -15.47 13.01
CA PRO A 88 -12.66 -15.09 14.42
C PRO A 88 -13.35 -13.75 14.69
N VAL A 89 -13.15 -12.75 13.84
CA VAL A 89 -13.78 -11.43 14.01
C VAL A 89 -15.30 -11.51 13.82
N VAL A 90 -15.76 -12.19 12.76
CA VAL A 90 -17.20 -12.42 12.51
C VAL A 90 -17.81 -13.22 13.66
N PHE A 91 -17.15 -14.30 14.07
CA PHE A 91 -17.67 -15.17 15.11
C PHE A 91 -17.74 -14.45 16.47
N MET A 92 -16.69 -13.73 16.86
CA MET A 92 -16.68 -12.96 18.11
C MET A 92 -17.70 -11.82 18.10
N THR A 93 -17.95 -11.17 16.95
CA THR A 93 -19.00 -10.14 16.85
C THR A 93 -20.40 -10.74 16.95
N MET A 94 -20.66 -11.89 16.33
CA MET A 94 -21.92 -12.64 16.53
C MET A 94 -22.10 -13.08 17.98
N HIS A 95 -21.04 -13.59 18.61
CA HIS A 95 -21.06 -13.99 20.01
C HIS A 95 -21.36 -12.79 20.92
N ASN A 96 -20.64 -11.67 20.77
CA ASN A 96 -20.84 -10.46 21.57
C ASN A 96 -22.24 -9.85 21.37
N PHE A 97 -22.78 -9.89 20.15
CA PHE A 97 -24.15 -9.45 19.90
C PHE A 97 -25.14 -10.34 20.65
N ASN A 98 -24.97 -11.66 20.63
CA ASN A 98 -25.90 -12.57 21.29
C ASN A 98 -25.78 -12.54 22.82
N SER A 99 -24.56 -12.42 23.36
CA SER A 99 -24.32 -12.46 24.80
C SER A 99 -24.51 -11.10 25.49
N GLY A 100 -24.63 -10.01 24.73
CA GLY A 100 -24.57 -8.66 25.28
C GLY A 100 -23.14 -8.21 25.56
N GLY A 101 -22.15 -9.10 25.52
CA GLY A 101 -20.78 -8.80 25.91
C GLY A 101 -20.65 -8.39 27.39
N PHE A 102 -19.47 -7.88 27.76
CA PHE A 102 -19.24 -7.42 29.12
C PHE A 102 -19.97 -6.09 29.36
N PHE A 103 -20.81 -6.02 30.41
CA PHE A 103 -21.65 -4.85 30.73
C PHE A 103 -22.55 -4.38 29.56
N ASP A 104 -23.14 -5.31 28.81
CA ASP A 104 -24.07 -5.02 27.70
C ASP A 104 -23.47 -4.19 26.55
N THR A 105 -22.13 -4.14 26.45
CA THR A 105 -21.41 -3.36 25.41
C THR A 105 -21.23 -4.10 24.07
N GLY A 106 -21.84 -5.28 23.90
CA GLY A 106 -21.65 -6.17 22.75
C GLY A 106 -21.93 -5.53 21.39
N LEU A 107 -22.92 -4.62 21.32
CA LEU A 107 -23.23 -3.85 20.11
C LEU A 107 -22.06 -3.00 19.63
N LEU A 108 -21.29 -2.43 20.57
CA LEU A 108 -20.17 -1.54 20.25
C LEU A 108 -19.03 -2.30 19.55
N TRP A 109 -18.82 -3.56 19.94
CA TRP A 109 -17.79 -4.40 19.33
C TRP A 109 -18.13 -4.81 17.90
N CYS A 110 -19.41 -4.80 17.51
CA CYS A 110 -19.83 -5.13 16.16
C CYS A 110 -19.34 -4.12 15.11
N TYR A 111 -19.09 -2.86 15.50
CA TYR A 111 -18.60 -1.81 14.58
C TYR A 111 -17.18 -2.03 14.06
N ILE A 112 -16.44 -3.00 14.61
CA ILE A 112 -15.14 -3.39 14.06
C ILE A 112 -15.27 -4.20 12.77
N LEU A 113 -16.41 -4.87 12.57
CA LEU A 113 -16.60 -5.81 11.45
C LEU A 113 -16.56 -5.12 10.08
N PRO A 114 -17.22 -3.97 9.85
CA PRO A 114 -17.14 -3.27 8.57
C PRO A 114 -15.72 -2.89 8.12
N PRO A 115 -14.94 -2.12 8.90
CA PRO A 115 -13.57 -1.75 8.49
C PRO A 115 -12.66 -2.95 8.30
N VAL A 116 -12.71 -3.94 9.20
CA VAL A 116 -11.81 -5.11 9.11
C VAL A 116 -12.13 -5.97 7.87
N SER A 117 -13.40 -6.27 7.63
CA SER A 117 -13.79 -7.13 6.51
C SER A 117 -13.58 -6.45 5.15
N ILE A 118 -13.97 -5.18 4.99
CA ILE A 118 -13.79 -4.45 3.72
C ILE A 118 -12.31 -4.37 3.39
N PHE A 119 -11.48 -4.06 4.38
CA PHE A 119 -10.05 -3.97 4.19
C PHE A 119 -9.43 -5.33 3.81
N LEU A 120 -9.79 -6.42 4.51
CA LEU A 120 -9.18 -7.74 4.31
C LEU A 120 -9.68 -8.51 3.08
N VAL A 121 -10.97 -8.45 2.75
CA VAL A 121 -11.59 -9.25 1.68
C VAL A 121 -12.22 -8.41 0.56
N GLY A 122 -12.20 -7.08 0.68
CA GLY A 122 -12.79 -6.16 -0.29
C GLY A 122 -14.30 -6.00 -0.12
N THR A 123 -14.84 -4.98 -0.79
CA THR A 123 -16.24 -4.55 -0.65
C THR A 123 -17.24 -5.64 -1.05
N GLN A 124 -16.98 -6.40 -2.12
CA GLN A 124 -17.93 -7.40 -2.63
C GLN A 124 -18.18 -8.53 -1.63
N ILE A 125 -17.12 -9.17 -1.15
CA ILE A 125 -17.21 -10.27 -0.17
C ILE A 125 -17.71 -9.72 1.16
N SER A 126 -17.22 -8.55 1.58
CA SER A 126 -17.68 -7.92 2.83
C SER A 126 -19.17 -7.61 2.80
N THR A 127 -19.73 -7.18 1.67
CA THR A 127 -21.18 -6.95 1.54
C THR A 127 -21.99 -8.20 1.88
N VAL A 128 -21.57 -9.37 1.37
CA VAL A 128 -22.23 -10.65 1.68
C VAL A 128 -22.15 -10.94 3.19
N ILE A 129 -20.98 -10.75 3.80
CA ILE A 129 -20.79 -10.96 5.24
C ILE A 129 -21.70 -10.04 6.06
N HIS A 130 -21.84 -8.77 5.66
CA HIS A 130 -22.69 -7.78 6.36
C HIS A 130 -24.17 -8.10 6.24
N VAL A 131 -24.61 -8.50 5.06
CA VAL A 131 -26.00 -8.94 4.85
C VAL A 131 -26.29 -10.18 5.71
N LEU A 132 -25.40 -11.17 5.72
CA LEU A 132 -25.56 -12.36 6.56
C LEU A 132 -25.55 -12.02 8.05
N PHE A 133 -24.69 -11.10 8.48
CA PHE A 133 -24.65 -10.64 9.86
C PHE A 133 -25.94 -9.91 10.26
N LEU A 134 -26.45 -8.99 9.43
CA LEU A 134 -27.73 -8.33 9.69
C LEU A 134 -28.90 -9.31 9.72
N LEU A 135 -28.94 -10.27 8.78
CA LEU A 135 -29.93 -11.35 8.79
C LEU A 135 -29.86 -12.20 10.06
N PHE A 136 -28.65 -12.49 10.56
CA PHE A 136 -28.45 -13.16 11.84
C PHE A 136 -29.04 -12.34 13.00
N THR A 137 -28.75 -11.04 13.08
CA THR A 137 -29.31 -10.18 14.15
C THR A 137 -30.84 -10.08 14.07
N LEU A 138 -31.39 -10.04 12.86
CA LEU A 138 -32.83 -10.01 12.62
C LEU A 138 -33.50 -11.32 13.01
N LEU A 139 -32.84 -12.45 12.73
CA LEU A 139 -33.29 -13.76 13.16
C LEU A 139 -33.34 -13.84 14.69
N LEU A 140 -32.26 -13.46 15.39
CA LEU A 140 -32.26 -13.43 16.86
C LEU A 140 -33.39 -12.56 17.41
N ARG A 141 -33.58 -11.37 16.83
CA ARG A 141 -34.68 -10.47 17.22
C ARG A 141 -36.06 -11.09 17.00
N THR A 142 -36.25 -11.79 15.88
CA THR A 142 -37.51 -12.47 15.55
C THR A 142 -37.79 -13.63 16.51
N LEU A 143 -36.79 -14.47 16.78
CA LEU A 143 -36.90 -15.57 17.75
C LEU A 143 -37.22 -15.04 19.15
N ALA A 144 -36.64 -13.90 19.53
CA ALA A 144 -36.94 -13.26 20.80
C ALA A 144 -38.37 -12.74 20.92
N ASN A 145 -38.91 -12.15 19.85
CA ASN A 145 -40.32 -11.75 19.81
C ASN A 145 -41.27 -12.96 19.96
N THR A 146 -40.82 -14.18 19.62
CA THR A 146 -41.57 -15.43 19.84
C THR A 146 -41.29 -16.10 21.20
N GLY A 147 -40.42 -15.51 22.03
CA GLY A 147 -40.01 -16.06 23.33
C GLY A 147 -39.05 -17.25 23.26
N GLN A 148 -38.49 -17.56 22.09
CA GLN A 148 -37.58 -18.70 21.91
C GLN A 148 -36.14 -18.41 22.35
N VAL A 149 -35.74 -17.13 22.36
CA VAL A 149 -34.39 -16.67 22.73
C VAL A 149 -34.51 -15.43 23.61
N ASN A 150 -33.62 -15.28 24.58
CA ASN A 150 -33.52 -14.05 25.36
C ASN A 150 -32.80 -12.97 24.54
N PHE A 151 -33.37 -11.78 24.44
CA PHE A 151 -32.79 -10.68 23.68
C PHE A 151 -32.58 -9.48 24.58
N ILE A 152 -31.33 -9.07 24.66
CA ILE A 152 -30.84 -8.14 25.69
C ILE A 152 -31.17 -6.70 25.30
N TYR A 153 -31.30 -6.41 24.00
CA TYR A 153 -31.43 -5.05 23.49
C TYR A 153 -32.88 -4.59 23.35
N GLY A 154 -33.15 -3.33 23.71
CA GLY A 154 -34.45 -2.72 23.49
C GLY A 154 -34.75 -2.48 22.00
N ASP A 155 -36.02 -2.26 21.64
CA ASP A 155 -36.47 -2.03 20.25
C ASP A 155 -35.77 -0.82 19.63
N PHE A 156 -35.72 0.27 20.38
CA PHE A 156 -35.08 1.51 19.95
C PHE A 156 -33.57 1.33 19.78
N GLU A 157 -32.93 0.63 20.71
CA GLU A 157 -31.49 0.35 20.68
C GLU A 157 -31.12 -0.52 19.47
N TYR A 158 -31.88 -1.58 19.21
CA TYR A 158 -31.69 -2.44 18.05
C TYR A 158 -31.89 -1.69 16.73
N LEU A 159 -32.95 -0.87 16.63
CA LEU A 159 -33.19 -0.05 15.43
C LEU A 159 -32.03 0.92 15.20
N MET A 160 -31.59 1.62 16.26
CA MET A 160 -30.44 2.52 16.19
C MET A 160 -29.20 1.78 15.72
N PHE A 161 -28.91 0.62 16.30
CA PHE A 161 -27.80 -0.23 15.90
C PHE A 161 -27.83 -0.58 14.41
N VAL A 162 -28.97 -1.04 13.88
CA VAL A 162 -29.07 -1.39 12.45
C VAL A 162 -28.76 -0.19 11.57
N LEU A 163 -29.30 0.99 11.90
CA LEU A 163 -29.09 2.23 11.14
C LEU A 163 -27.63 2.69 11.19
N THR A 164 -27.04 2.77 12.38
CA THR A 164 -25.66 3.24 12.57
C THR A 164 -24.64 2.24 12.06
N TYR A 165 -24.84 0.94 12.27
CA TYR A 165 -23.98 -0.12 11.72
C TYR A 165 -23.98 -0.09 10.20
N THR A 166 -25.16 0.03 9.57
CA THR A 166 -25.27 0.15 8.11
C THR A 166 -24.58 1.42 7.61
N THR A 167 -24.72 2.53 8.34
CA THR A 167 -24.03 3.78 8.00
C THR A 167 -22.51 3.63 8.05
N VAL A 168 -21.97 3.01 9.11
CA VAL A 168 -20.53 2.73 9.23
C VAL A 168 -20.04 1.82 8.10
N PHE A 169 -20.81 0.80 7.74
CA PHE A 169 -20.49 -0.06 6.60
C PHE A 169 -20.43 0.71 5.28
N LEU A 170 -21.45 1.52 4.98
CA LEU A 170 -21.49 2.32 3.75
C LEU A 170 -20.35 3.34 3.69
N LEU A 171 -20.07 4.04 4.79
CA LEU A 171 -18.96 4.98 4.86
C LEU A 171 -17.62 4.26 4.64
N THR A 172 -17.42 3.12 5.29
CA THR A 172 -16.20 2.32 5.11
C THR A 172 -16.05 1.86 3.65
N ALA A 173 -17.13 1.41 3.00
CA ALA A 173 -17.12 0.99 1.60
C ALA A 173 -16.80 2.14 0.65
N LEU A 174 -17.35 3.34 0.91
CA LEU A 174 -17.04 4.55 0.16
C LEU A 174 -15.58 4.98 0.34
N PHE A 175 -15.06 4.93 1.57
CA PHE A 175 -13.65 5.24 1.84
C PHE A 175 -12.70 4.28 1.13
N GLU A 176 -12.97 2.98 1.17
CA GLU A 176 -12.16 1.98 0.45
C GLU A 176 -12.19 2.24 -1.05
N THR A 177 -13.37 2.55 -1.62
CA THR A 177 -13.49 2.86 -3.05
C THR A 177 -12.73 4.12 -3.43
N ALA A 178 -12.85 5.19 -2.64
CA ALA A 178 -12.12 6.44 -2.85
C ALA A 178 -10.61 6.25 -2.72
N TRP A 179 -10.17 5.43 -1.77
CA TRP A 179 -8.76 5.08 -1.62
C TRP A 179 -8.24 4.28 -2.82
N GLN A 180 -8.95 3.25 -3.26
CA GLN A 180 -8.56 2.45 -4.42
C GLN A 180 -8.41 3.33 -5.67
N GLN A 181 -9.38 4.21 -5.93
CA GLN A 181 -9.30 5.16 -7.06
C GLN A 181 -8.10 6.11 -6.94
N SER A 182 -7.87 6.68 -5.75
CA SER A 182 -6.75 7.58 -5.51
C SER A 182 -5.41 6.88 -5.69
N ASN A 183 -5.29 5.64 -5.20
CA ASN A 183 -4.06 4.86 -5.30
C ASN A 183 -3.77 4.43 -6.74
N SER A 184 -4.80 4.01 -7.50
CA SER A 184 -4.66 3.74 -8.93
C SER A 184 -4.20 4.97 -9.71
N ALA A 185 -4.74 6.15 -9.40
CA ALA A 185 -4.32 7.40 -10.01
C ALA A 185 -2.85 7.76 -9.70
N LEU A 186 -2.38 7.48 -8.47
CA LEU A 186 -0.98 7.68 -8.09
C LEU A 186 -0.03 6.72 -8.82
N ILE A 187 -0.41 5.45 -8.97
CA ILE A 187 0.38 4.47 -9.73
C ILE A 187 0.54 4.91 -11.18
N VAL A 188 -0.56 5.34 -11.82
CA VAL A 188 -0.52 5.85 -13.21
C VAL A 188 0.38 7.08 -13.33
N LYS A 189 0.29 8.03 -12.38
CA LYS A 189 1.19 9.20 -12.36
C LYS A 189 2.65 8.80 -12.17
N GLY A 190 2.94 7.82 -11.32
CA GLY A 190 4.30 7.31 -11.11
C GLY A 190 4.90 6.71 -12.38
N LEU A 191 4.11 5.93 -13.13
CA LEU A 191 4.52 5.38 -14.43
C LEU A 191 4.82 6.47 -15.45
N LEU A 192 3.94 7.47 -15.57
CA LEU A 192 4.12 8.60 -16.48
C LEU A 192 5.38 9.42 -16.14
N LEU A 193 5.67 9.64 -14.85
CA LEU A 193 6.89 10.31 -14.42
C LEU A 193 8.14 9.49 -14.76
N GLY A 194 8.08 8.16 -14.64
CA GLY A 194 9.17 7.27 -15.05
C GLY A 194 9.47 7.37 -16.55
N GLU A 195 8.43 7.39 -17.39
CA GLU A 195 8.58 7.56 -18.84
C GLU A 195 9.18 8.94 -19.20
N LYS A 196 8.71 10.00 -18.52
CA LYS A 196 9.23 11.35 -18.72
C LYS A 196 10.70 11.49 -18.28
N ASN A 197 11.10 10.83 -17.21
CA ASN A 197 12.50 10.81 -16.78
C ASN A 197 13.40 10.12 -17.82
N LEU A 198 12.97 8.99 -18.39
CA LEU A 198 13.71 8.31 -19.48
C LEU A 198 13.82 9.19 -20.74
N GLU A 199 12.76 9.94 -21.07
CA GLU A 199 12.79 10.90 -22.19
C GLU A 199 13.78 12.04 -21.93
N LEU A 200 13.81 12.56 -20.70
CA LEU A 200 14.75 13.59 -20.26
C LEU A 200 16.21 13.09 -20.33
N GLU A 201 16.49 11.88 -19.87
CA GLU A 201 17.83 11.27 -19.96
C GLU A 201 18.32 11.18 -21.41
N ARG A 202 17.47 10.71 -22.33
CA ARG A 202 17.79 10.67 -23.77
C ARG A 202 18.07 12.07 -24.35
N THR A 203 17.31 13.07 -23.88
CA THR A 203 17.49 14.47 -24.31
C THR A 203 18.81 15.04 -23.79
N ILE A 204 19.18 14.71 -22.55
CA ILE A 204 20.48 15.10 -21.97
C ILE A 204 21.63 14.45 -22.74
N ASP A 205 21.54 13.18 -23.08
CA ASP A 205 22.57 12.46 -23.85
C ASP A 205 22.76 13.07 -25.24
N THR A 206 21.66 13.37 -25.93
CA THR A 206 21.71 14.02 -27.25
C THR A 206 22.31 15.42 -27.17
N LEU A 207 21.89 16.24 -26.20
CA LEU A 207 22.48 17.57 -25.98
C LEU A 207 23.98 17.50 -25.66
N THR A 208 24.38 16.52 -24.84
CA THR A 208 25.80 16.32 -24.47
C THR A 208 26.62 15.94 -25.70
N LYS A 209 26.10 15.08 -26.57
CA LYS A 209 26.72 14.72 -27.84
C LYS A 209 26.85 15.94 -28.77
N THR A 210 25.76 16.67 -28.99
CA THR A 210 25.77 17.88 -29.85
C THR A 210 26.72 18.95 -29.32
N LYS A 211 26.80 19.13 -27.99
CA LYS A 211 27.77 20.04 -27.37
C LYS A 211 29.22 19.59 -27.64
N GLY A 212 29.50 18.29 -27.56
CA GLY A 212 30.81 17.72 -27.91
C GLY A 212 31.19 17.96 -29.38
N GLU A 213 30.26 17.72 -30.31
CA GLU A 213 30.44 17.97 -31.74
C GLU A 213 30.70 19.46 -32.04
N LEU A 214 29.94 20.34 -31.40
CA LEU A 214 30.10 21.79 -31.52
C LEU A 214 31.46 22.24 -31.01
N SER A 215 31.89 21.76 -29.83
CA SER A 215 33.20 22.07 -29.26
C SER A 215 34.35 21.60 -30.17
N ALA A 216 34.24 20.42 -30.75
CA ALA A 216 35.21 19.93 -31.74
C ALA A 216 35.23 20.80 -33.00
N SER A 217 34.06 21.27 -33.46
CA SER A 217 33.99 22.17 -34.61
C SER A 217 34.61 23.54 -34.33
N VAL A 218 34.36 24.12 -33.16
CA VAL A 218 34.99 25.37 -32.72
C VAL A 218 36.51 25.22 -32.68
N GLY A 219 37.04 24.13 -32.12
CA GLY A 219 38.49 23.87 -32.10
C GLY A 219 39.10 23.74 -33.50
N ARG A 220 38.37 23.17 -34.47
CA ARG A 220 38.80 23.14 -35.89
C ARG A 220 38.84 24.54 -36.50
N TYR A 221 37.82 25.37 -36.25
CA TYR A 221 37.80 26.75 -36.74
C TYR A 221 38.94 27.58 -36.15
N GLU A 222 39.21 27.48 -34.85
CA GLU A 222 40.33 28.18 -34.21
C GLU A 222 41.68 27.75 -34.79
N SER A 223 41.89 26.45 -35.00
CA SER A 223 43.11 25.92 -35.60
C SER A 223 43.29 26.40 -37.05
N ALA A 224 42.22 26.37 -37.85
CA ALA A 224 42.25 26.88 -39.22
C ALA A 224 42.55 28.39 -39.25
N ASN A 225 41.95 29.17 -38.35
CA ASN A 225 42.15 30.61 -38.28
C ASN A 225 43.58 30.97 -37.87
N LYS A 226 44.19 30.19 -36.96
CA LYS A 226 45.61 30.32 -36.60
C LYS A 226 46.52 30.08 -37.80
N LEU A 227 46.31 28.98 -38.55
CA LEU A 227 47.07 28.68 -39.76
C LEU A 227 46.94 29.77 -40.82
N LEU A 228 45.74 30.32 -40.99
CA LEU A 228 45.45 31.39 -41.94
C LEU A 228 46.18 32.69 -41.54
N THR A 229 46.24 32.98 -40.24
CA THR A 229 46.99 34.11 -39.69
C THR A 229 48.50 33.95 -39.91
N GLU A 230 49.05 32.75 -39.66
CA GLU A 230 50.46 32.42 -39.91
C GLU A 230 50.81 32.49 -41.41
N ALA A 231 49.93 32.01 -42.28
CA ALA A 231 50.10 32.07 -43.73
C ALA A 231 50.11 33.53 -44.22
N ASN A 232 49.17 34.36 -43.74
CA ASN A 232 49.12 35.78 -44.06
C ASN A 232 50.39 36.52 -43.60
N GLN A 233 50.92 36.22 -42.41
CA GLN A 233 52.21 36.77 -41.97
C GLN A 233 53.36 36.40 -42.91
N LYS A 234 53.44 35.14 -43.36
CA LYS A 234 54.47 34.70 -44.32
C LYS A 234 54.35 35.39 -45.67
N VAL A 235 53.12 35.64 -46.15
CA VAL A 235 52.88 36.40 -47.39
C VAL A 235 53.39 37.83 -47.22
N ILE A 236 53.04 38.50 -46.11
CA ILE A 236 53.50 39.86 -45.81
C ILE A 236 55.03 39.92 -45.74
N GLU A 237 55.70 38.94 -45.11
CA GLU A 237 57.16 38.85 -45.10
C GLU A 237 57.77 38.70 -46.50
N ARG A 238 57.17 37.84 -47.34
CA ARG A 238 57.61 37.65 -48.73
C ARG A 238 57.45 38.93 -49.56
N GLU A 239 56.33 39.63 -49.41
CA GLU A 239 56.10 40.91 -50.07
C GLU A 239 57.12 41.96 -49.63
N LYS A 240 57.39 42.08 -48.32
CA LYS A 240 58.43 42.96 -47.80
C LYS A 240 59.81 42.65 -48.41
N LYS A 241 60.20 41.37 -48.45
CA LYS A 241 61.46 40.94 -49.08
C LYS A 241 61.51 41.28 -50.57
N MET A 242 60.41 41.06 -51.30
CA MET A 242 60.33 41.41 -52.73
C MET A 242 60.46 42.92 -52.97
N VAL A 243 59.80 43.74 -52.15
CA VAL A 243 59.91 45.21 -52.22
C VAL A 243 61.35 45.65 -51.97
N GLU A 244 62.01 45.06 -50.96
CA GLU A 244 63.42 45.34 -50.68
C GLU A 244 64.35 44.93 -51.84
N LEU A 245 64.11 43.77 -52.45
CA LEU A 245 64.86 43.28 -53.62
C LEU A 245 64.68 44.19 -54.83
N LYS A 246 63.44 44.62 -55.13
CA LYS A 246 63.15 45.59 -56.18
C LYS A 246 63.88 46.91 -55.93
N ARG A 247 63.92 47.37 -54.69
CA ARG A 247 64.63 48.60 -54.31
C ARG A 247 66.14 48.49 -54.55
N LYS A 248 66.74 47.33 -54.24
CA LYS A 248 68.16 47.04 -54.52
C LYS A 248 68.47 46.95 -56.02
N LEU A 249 67.54 46.42 -56.82
CA LEU A 249 67.69 46.33 -58.28
C LEU A 249 67.59 47.69 -58.98
N GLN A 250 66.86 48.66 -58.41
CA GLN A 250 66.76 50.02 -58.95
C GLN A 250 67.92 50.94 -58.54
N SER A 251 68.76 50.53 -57.58
CA SER A 251 69.92 51.29 -57.11
C SER A 251 71.25 50.88 -57.74
N ASN A 252 71.22 49.91 -58.66
CA ASN A 252 72.34 49.50 -59.52
C ASN A 252 72.07 49.93 -60.97
#